data_AF-A0A9J6FIW9-F1
#
_entry.id   AF-A0A9J6FIW9-F1
#
_cell.length_a   1.000
_cell.length_b   1.000
_cell.length_c   1.000
_cell.angle_alpha   90.00
_cell.angle_beta   90.00
_cell.angle_gamma   90.00
#
_symmetry.space_group_name_H-M   'P 1'
#
loop_
_entity.id
_entity.type
_entity.pdbx_description
1 polymer ?
#
loop_
_entity_poly.entity_id
_entity_poly.type
_entity_poly.pdbx_seq_one_letter_code
_entity_poly.pdbx_strand_id
1 'polypeptide(L)'
;MSKELKKIKLKKSKCKAFFSLGIMALEWQDKIPVNMLTTCHSTANVTDTGKKKRQNDLPVLKPQVVQDCNRGMGDVDREDQQLTSFPIMRRYAKGYKKTVFCIMDIAVCNSYILSAKIAVKQVG
;
A
#
# COMPACT_ATOMS: atom_id res chain seq x y z
N MET A 1 2.50 -16.24 -15.76
CA MET A 1 2.22 -17.24 -14.70
C MET A 1 1.93 -18.58 -15.37
N SER A 2 2.63 -19.65 -14.98
CA SER A 2 2.42 -20.99 -15.56
C SER A 2 0.98 -21.47 -15.32
N LYS A 3 0.33 -22.02 -16.36
CA LYS A 3 -1.07 -22.47 -16.36
C LYS A 3 -1.33 -23.56 -15.29
N GLU A 4 -0.28 -24.23 -14.83
CA GLU A 4 -0.30 -25.27 -13.80
C GLU A 4 -0.68 -24.74 -12.40
N LEU A 5 -0.44 -23.45 -12.11
CA LEU A 5 -0.68 -22.89 -10.77
C LEU A 5 -2.15 -22.58 -10.49
N LYS A 6 -2.95 -22.35 -11.54
CA LYS A 6 -4.40 -22.07 -11.41
C LYS A 6 -5.20 -23.24 -10.84
N LYS A 7 -4.67 -24.47 -10.84
CA LYS A 7 -5.40 -25.68 -10.45
C LYS A 7 -5.46 -25.94 -8.93
N ILE A 8 -4.54 -25.38 -8.14
CA ILE A 8 -4.44 -25.71 -6.71
C ILE A 8 -5.09 -24.61 -5.88
N LYS A 9 -6.37 -24.81 -5.52
CA LYS A 9 -7.08 -23.95 -4.56
C LYS A 9 -6.34 -23.97 -3.20
N LEU A 10 -5.84 -22.81 -2.80
CA LEU A 10 -5.18 -22.65 -1.50
C LEU A 10 -6.20 -22.60 -0.36
N LYS A 11 -5.86 -23.20 0.78
CA LYS A 11 -6.61 -22.98 2.03
C LYS A 11 -6.35 -21.54 2.50
N LYS A 12 -7.35 -20.93 3.13
CA LYS A 12 -7.28 -19.57 3.68
C LYS A 12 -6.05 -19.40 4.57
N SER A 13 -5.34 -18.29 4.41
CA SER A 13 -4.09 -17.94 5.11
C SER A 13 -2.85 -18.76 4.74
N LYS A 14 -2.89 -19.57 3.68
CA LYS A 14 -1.69 -20.21 3.12
C LYS A 14 -1.08 -19.40 1.98
N CYS A 15 0.23 -19.53 1.80
CA CYS A 15 0.98 -18.92 0.72
C CYS A 15 1.79 -19.95 -0.07
N LYS A 16 2.03 -19.67 -1.36
CA LYS A 16 3.02 -20.34 -2.21
C LYS A 16 3.99 -19.29 -2.74
N ALA A 17 5.27 -19.61 -2.76
CA ALA A 17 6.28 -18.76 -3.35
C ALA A 17 7.14 -19.52 -4.35
N PHE A 18 7.54 -18.82 -5.39
CA PHE A 18 8.45 -19.29 -6.42
C PHE A 18 9.57 -18.28 -6.56
N PHE A 19 10.78 -18.79 -6.70
CA PHE A 19 11.98 -17.97 -6.84
C PHE A 19 12.61 -18.24 -8.20
N SER A 20 12.94 -17.18 -8.93
CA SER A 20 13.66 -17.28 -10.20
C SER A 20 14.52 -16.04 -10.37
N LEU A 21 15.83 -16.23 -10.60
CA LEU A 21 16.75 -15.15 -10.96
C LEU A 21 16.69 -13.91 -10.03
N GLY A 22 16.61 -14.14 -8.71
CA GLY A 22 16.51 -13.06 -7.71
C GLY A 22 15.13 -12.41 -7.59
N ILE A 23 14.12 -12.92 -8.29
CA ILE A 23 12.72 -12.48 -8.20
C ILE A 23 11.90 -13.54 -7.45
N MET A 24 11.07 -13.11 -6.52
CA MET A 24 10.07 -13.94 -5.86
C MET A 24 8.66 -13.60 -6.36
N ALA A 25 7.95 -14.62 -6.82
CA ALA A 25 6.51 -14.58 -7.08
C ALA A 25 5.77 -15.28 -5.93
N LEU A 26 4.84 -14.59 -5.28
CA LEU A 26 4.10 -15.06 -4.13
C LEU A 26 2.59 -15.04 -4.43
N GLU A 27 1.90 -16.16 -4.21
CA GLU A 27 0.44 -16.25 -4.21
C GLU A 27 -0.04 -16.51 -2.77
N TRP A 28 -0.89 -15.61 -2.25
CA TRP A 28 -1.46 -15.70 -0.91
C TRP A 28 -2.98 -15.72 -0.96
N GLN A 29 -3.59 -16.67 -0.26
CA GLN A 29 -5.05 -16.81 -0.22
C GLN A 29 -5.64 -16.14 1.01
N ASP A 30 -6.32 -15.01 0.82
CA ASP A 30 -7.19 -14.40 1.84
C ASP A 30 -8.67 -14.64 1.53
N LYS A 31 -9.48 -13.59 1.34
CA LYS A 31 -10.84 -13.71 0.75
C LYS A 31 -10.77 -13.97 -0.76
N ILE A 32 -9.81 -13.32 -1.42
CA ILE A 32 -9.49 -13.41 -2.85
C ILE A 32 -8.00 -13.72 -2.95
N PRO A 33 -7.53 -14.50 -3.95
CA PRO A 33 -6.10 -14.73 -4.16
C PRO A 33 -5.38 -13.40 -4.45
N VAL A 34 -4.31 -13.15 -3.70
CA VAL A 34 -3.42 -11.99 -3.86
C VAL A 34 -2.10 -12.49 -4.43
N ASN A 35 -1.71 -11.93 -5.57
CA ASN A 35 -0.46 -12.25 -6.24
C ASN A 35 0.52 -11.08 -6.10
N MET A 36 1.73 -11.37 -5.64
CA MET A 36 2.81 -10.41 -5.50
C MET A 36 4.03 -10.86 -6.31
N LEU A 37 4.75 -9.89 -6.86
CA LEU A 37 6.05 -10.09 -7.50
C LEU A 37 7.01 -9.09 -6.86
N THR A 38 8.14 -9.57 -6.35
CA THR A 38 9.10 -8.75 -5.63
C THR A 38 10.53 -9.20 -5.89
N THR A 39 11.48 -8.26 -5.87
CA THR A 39 12.93 -8.52 -5.94
C THR A 39 13.62 -8.30 -4.61
N CYS A 40 12.94 -7.71 -3.62
CA CYS A 40 13.55 -7.35 -2.34
C CYS A 40 13.42 -8.43 -1.25
N HIS A 41 12.62 -9.48 -1.49
CA HIS A 41 12.36 -10.53 -0.49
C HIS A 41 12.86 -11.89 -0.97
N SER A 42 13.73 -12.51 -0.18
CA SER A 42 14.25 -13.88 -0.44
C SER A 42 13.44 -14.98 0.25
N THR A 43 12.45 -14.63 1.07
CA THR A 43 11.67 -15.59 1.86
C THR A 43 10.18 -15.23 1.88
N ALA A 44 9.32 -16.25 1.89
CA ALA A 44 7.87 -16.11 1.95
C ALA A 44 7.34 -16.17 3.39
N ASN A 45 7.91 -15.36 4.29
CA ASN A 45 7.56 -15.38 5.71
C ASN A 45 6.16 -14.83 5.92
N VAL A 46 5.38 -15.52 6.76
CA VAL A 46 4.07 -15.05 7.25
C VAL A 46 4.28 -14.50 8.64
N THR A 47 3.93 -13.24 8.83
CA THR A 47 4.10 -12.50 10.08
C THR A 47 2.75 -12.04 10.63
N ASP A 48 2.68 -11.85 11.95
CA ASP A 48 1.55 -11.19 12.58
C ASP A 48 1.54 -9.71 12.20
N THR A 49 0.38 -9.19 11.85
CA THR A 49 0.17 -7.77 11.55
C THR A 49 0.03 -6.92 12.83
N GLY A 50 0.03 -7.55 14.02
CA GLY A 50 -0.27 -6.90 15.30
C GLY A 50 -1.75 -6.49 15.44
N LYS A 51 -2.60 -6.91 14.48
CA LYS A 51 -4.03 -6.64 14.45
C LYS A 51 -4.79 -7.91 14.79
N LYS A 52 -5.83 -7.79 15.61
CA LYS A 52 -6.74 -8.89 15.94
C LYS A 52 -7.99 -8.84 15.06
N LYS A 53 -8.52 -10.01 14.71
CA LYS A 53 -9.83 -10.10 14.06
C LYS A 53 -10.92 -9.73 15.05
N ARG A 54 -11.77 -8.76 14.67
CA ARG A 54 -12.92 -8.30 15.48
C ARG A 54 -13.86 -9.41 15.97
N GLN A 55 -13.92 -10.53 15.25
CA GLN A 55 -14.91 -11.58 15.52
C GLN A 55 -14.42 -12.63 16.53
N ASN A 56 -13.11 -12.90 16.59
CA ASN A 56 -12.56 -14.05 17.34
C ASN A 56 -11.28 -13.70 18.11
N ASP A 57 -10.87 -12.44 18.14
CA ASP A 57 -9.60 -11.94 18.71
C ASP A 57 -8.31 -12.62 18.23
N LEU A 58 -8.40 -13.46 17.20
CA LEU A 58 -7.26 -14.15 16.61
C LEU A 58 -6.35 -13.16 15.86
N PRO A 59 -5.01 -13.36 15.92
CA PRO A 59 -4.06 -12.53 15.19
C PRO A 59 -4.28 -12.63 13.67
N VAL A 60 -4.11 -11.50 12.99
CA VAL A 60 -4.18 -11.42 11.54
C VAL A 60 -2.79 -11.71 10.97
N LEU A 61 -2.65 -12.91 10.41
CA LEU A 61 -1.43 -13.36 9.74
C LEU A 61 -1.43 -12.91 8.28
N LYS A 62 -0.32 -12.30 7.85
CA LYS A 62 -0.11 -11.87 6.45
C LYS A 62 1.34 -12.12 6.03
N PRO A 63 1.59 -12.42 4.75
CA PRO A 63 2.96 -12.45 4.25
C PRO A 63 3.64 -11.10 4.47
N GLN A 64 4.90 -11.12 4.91
CA GLN A 64 5.69 -9.91 5.15
C GLN A 64 5.76 -9.03 3.90
N VAL A 65 5.92 -9.65 2.72
CA VAL A 65 5.91 -8.96 1.42
C VAL A 65 4.65 -8.12 1.20
N VAL A 66 3.49 -8.64 1.63
CA VAL A 66 2.23 -7.92 1.52
C VAL A 66 2.18 -6.75 2.50
N GLN A 67 2.76 -6.89 3.69
CA GLN A 67 2.84 -5.80 4.65
C GLN A 67 3.77 -4.68 4.15
N ASP A 68 4.94 -5.04 3.65
CA ASP A 68 5.93 -4.08 3.14
C ASP A 68 5.43 -3.36 1.88
N CYS A 69 4.78 -4.08 0.98
CA CYS A 69 4.15 -3.49 -0.20
C CYS A 69 3.05 -2.50 0.19
N ASN A 70 2.16 -2.86 1.12
CA ASN A 70 1.14 -1.93 1.63
C ASN A 70 1.76 -0.73 2.35
N ARG A 71 2.89 -0.90 3.03
CA ARG A 71 3.61 0.20 3.68
C ARG A 71 4.17 1.19 2.66
N GLY A 72 4.78 0.69 1.59
CA GLY A 72 5.31 1.53 0.51
C GLY A 72 4.23 2.19 -0.35
N MET A 73 3.08 1.54 -0.54
CA MET A 73 1.96 2.10 -1.30
C MET A 73 1.12 3.10 -0.49
N GLY A 74 0.97 2.87 0.82
CA GLY A 74 0.03 3.62 1.65
C GLY A 74 0.36 5.11 1.81
N ASP A 75 1.61 5.51 1.60
CA ASP A 75 2.01 6.92 1.71
C ASP A 75 1.39 7.76 0.58
N VAL A 76 1.36 7.25 -0.66
CA VAL A 76 0.76 7.96 -1.80
C VAL A 76 -0.76 8.09 -1.62
N ASP A 77 -1.42 7.00 -1.23
CA ASP A 77 -2.87 6.99 -1.01
C ASP A 77 -3.28 7.93 0.13
N ARG A 78 -2.43 8.07 1.15
CA ARG A 78 -2.70 8.98 2.27
C ARG A 78 -2.63 10.43 1.85
N GLU A 79 -1.63 10.81 1.05
CA GLU A 79 -1.53 12.17 0.51
C GLU A 79 -2.72 12.48 -0.40
N ASP A 80 -3.12 11.56 -1.27
CA ASP A 80 -4.32 11.71 -2.13
C ASP A 80 -5.62 11.83 -1.32
N GLN A 81 -5.74 11.07 -0.22
CA GLN A 81 -6.87 11.19 0.70
C GLN A 81 -6.90 12.56 1.40
N GLN A 82 -5.74 13.10 1.78
CA GLN A 82 -5.65 14.43 2.41
C GLN A 82 -6.03 15.54 1.42
N LEU A 83 -5.56 15.46 0.17
CA LEU A 83 -5.92 16.36 -0.91
C LEU A 83 -7.43 16.29 -1.23
N THR A 84 -8.02 15.09 -1.19
CA THR A 84 -9.45 14.89 -1.40
C THR A 84 -10.31 15.41 -0.24
N SER A 85 -9.75 15.45 0.98
CA SER A 85 -10.46 15.93 2.17
C SER A 85 -10.59 17.45 2.22
N PHE A 86 -9.63 18.17 1.60
CA PHE A 86 -9.61 19.64 1.53
C PHE A 86 -9.47 20.13 0.08
N PRO A 87 -10.42 19.83 -0.81
CA PRO A 87 -10.30 20.26 -2.19
C PRO A 87 -10.48 21.77 -2.28
N ILE A 88 -9.41 22.51 -2.61
CA ILE A 88 -9.55 23.90 -3.10
C ILE A 88 -10.31 23.89 -4.44
N MET A 89 -10.32 22.74 -5.12
CA MET A 89 -10.99 22.48 -6.38
C MET A 89 -12.52 22.67 -6.32
N ARG A 90 -13.00 23.83 -6.80
CA ARG A 90 -14.42 24.03 -7.15
C ARG A 90 -14.76 23.30 -8.47
N ARG A 91 -16.05 22.99 -8.72
CA ARG A 91 -16.46 22.40 -10.01
C ARG A 91 -16.17 23.38 -11.17
N TYR A 92 -15.36 22.98 -12.15
CA TYR A 92 -15.06 23.77 -13.34
C TYR A 92 -15.35 22.98 -14.62
N ALA A 93 -15.95 23.64 -15.61
CA ALA A 93 -16.28 23.06 -16.91
C ALA A 93 -15.05 22.90 -17.85
N LYS A 94 -13.97 23.65 -17.61
CA LYS A 94 -12.75 23.62 -18.45
C LYS A 94 -11.61 22.90 -17.73
N GLY A 95 -11.06 21.85 -18.36
CA GLY A 95 -10.06 20.95 -17.78
C GLY A 95 -8.76 21.62 -17.34
N TYR A 96 -8.26 22.63 -18.05
CA TYR A 96 -7.00 23.30 -17.68
C TYR A 96 -7.09 23.98 -16.31
N LYS A 97 -8.25 24.51 -15.93
CA LYS A 97 -8.46 25.11 -14.60
C LYS A 97 -8.30 24.06 -13.51
N LYS A 98 -8.83 22.84 -13.76
CA LYS A 98 -8.71 21.70 -12.85
C LYS A 98 -7.24 21.37 -12.56
N THR A 99 -6.39 21.37 -13.58
CA THR A 99 -4.95 21.11 -13.43
C THR A 99 -4.26 22.19 -12.58
N VAL A 100 -4.58 23.47 -12.80
CA VAL A 100 -3.98 24.57 -12.02
C VAL A 100 -4.35 24.46 -10.53
N PHE A 101 -5.60 24.16 -10.20
CA PHE A 101 -6.01 23.93 -8.81
C PHE A 101 -5.32 22.72 -8.18
N CYS A 102 -5.20 21.61 -8.91
CA CYS A 102 -4.48 20.43 -8.43
C CYS A 102 -3.00 20.76 -8.07
N ILE A 103 -2.32 21.54 -8.93
CA ILE A 103 -0.94 21.95 -8.65
C ILE A 103 -0.86 22.86 -7.42
N MET A 104 -1.83 23.77 -7.23
CA MET A 104 -1.89 24.61 -6.03
C MET A 104 -2.15 23.80 -4.77
N ASP A 105 -3.07 22.83 -4.81
CA ASP A 105 -3.35 21.92 -3.68
C ASP A 105 -2.08 21.18 -3.24
N ILE A 106 -1.35 20.60 -4.21
CA ILE A 106 -0.08 19.92 -3.97
C ILE A 106 0.98 20.88 -3.39
N ALA A 107 1.08 22.10 -3.92
CA ALA A 107 2.03 23.10 -3.43
C ALA A 107 1.78 23.49 -1.96
N VAL A 108 0.50 23.70 -1.59
CA VAL A 108 0.11 24.01 -0.21
C VAL A 108 0.42 22.83 0.71
N CYS A 109 0.06 21.60 0.34
CA CYS A 109 0.39 20.40 1.12
C CYS A 109 1.90 20.25 1.34
N ASN A 110 2.70 20.42 0.28
CA ASN A 110 4.15 20.34 0.37
C ASN A 110 4.74 21.45 1.28
N SER A 111 4.23 22.67 1.19
CA SER A 111 4.66 23.79 2.04
C SER A 111 4.35 23.52 3.52
N TYR A 112 3.19 22.95 3.81
CA TYR A 112 2.79 22.56 5.16
C TYR A 112 3.72 21.46 5.71
N ILE A 113 3.97 20.41 4.93
CA ILE A 113 4.90 19.32 5.30
C ILE A 113 6.30 19.87 5.59
N LEU A 114 6.80 20.79 4.76
CA LEU A 114 8.09 21.43 4.96
C LEU A 114 8.12 22.25 6.25
N SER A 115 7.09 23.05 6.50
CA SER A 115 7.00 23.86 7.73
C SER A 115 6.97 23.01 8.99
N ALA A 116 6.22 21.89 8.98
CA ALA A 116 6.16 20.95 10.08
C ALA A 116 7.51 20.26 10.33
N LYS A 117 8.22 19.86 9.26
CA LYS A 117 9.57 19.28 9.36
C LYS A 117 10.58 20.24 9.97
N ILE A 118 10.51 21.52 9.61
CA ILE A 118 11.39 22.57 10.15
C ILE A 118 11.06 22.83 11.63
N ALA A 119 9.78 22.92 11.99
CA ALA A 119 9.35 23.16 13.37
C ALA A 119 9.76 22.03 14.32
N VAL A 120 9.67 20.77 13.90
CA VAL A 120 10.11 19.61 14.70
C VAL A 120 11.63 19.59 14.92
N LYS A 121 12.40 20.11 13.96
CA LYS A 121 13.87 20.14 14.02
C LYS A 121 14.44 21.23 14.94
N GLN A 122 13.61 22.20 15.37
CA GLN A 122 13.99 23.27 16.30
C GLN A 122 13.81 22.88 17.78
N VAL A 123 13.14 21.76 18.06
CA VAL A 123 12.73 21.33 19.42
C VAL A 123 13.52 20.10 19.92
N GLY A 124 14.35 19.48 19.07
CA GLY A 124 15.24 18.37 19.44
C GLY A 124 16.70 18.76 19.37
#